data_AF-A0A364NQW6-F1
#
_entry.id   AF-A0A364NQW6-F1
#
_cell.length_a   1.000
_cell.length_b   1.000
_cell.length_c   1.000
_cell.angle_alpha   90.00
_cell.angle_beta   90.00
_cell.angle_gamma   90.00
#
_symmetry.space_group_name_H-M   'P 1'
#
loop_
_entity.id
_entity.type
_entity.pdbx_description
1 polymer ?
#
loop_
_entity_poly.entity_id
_entity_poly.type
_entity_poly.pdbx_seq_one_letter_code
_entity_poly.pdbx_strand_id
1 'polypeptide(L)'
;MSYVFLAYMHLVTVVPAFLIGTFLLLNRKGTLKHRALGKVYMLLMLSTALITLFMTAQVGPTLLNHFGFIHLFSGLVLYSVPAAFFAARKKDYRTHQYNMIGVYVGGILIAGGFAFAPGRLLHTWLF
;
A
#
# COMPACT_ATOMS: atom_id res chain seq x y z
N MET A 1 -4.01 -5.66 20.60
CA MET A 1 -3.40 -6.52 19.56
C MET A 1 -1.91 -6.32 19.62
N SER A 2 -1.12 -7.40 19.52
CA SER A 2 0.33 -7.28 19.52
C SER A 2 0.80 -6.65 18.19
N TYR A 3 1.91 -5.90 18.23
CA TYR A 3 2.51 -5.31 17.04
C TYR A 3 2.83 -6.37 15.97
N VAL A 4 3.37 -7.51 16.40
CA VAL A 4 3.74 -8.63 15.53
C VAL A 4 2.53 -9.19 14.77
N PHE A 5 1.37 -9.30 15.43
CA PHE A 5 0.14 -9.73 14.78
C PHE A 5 -0.28 -8.76 13.67
N LEU A 6 -0.24 -7.44 13.93
CA LEU A 6 -0.52 -6.43 12.91
C LEU A 6 0.48 -6.47 11.76
N ALA A 7 1.77 -6.72 12.06
CA ALA A 7 2.79 -6.85 11.03
C ALA A 7 2.54 -8.04 10.10
N TYR A 8 2.13 -9.20 10.62
CA TYR A 8 1.76 -10.35 9.77
C TYR A 8 0.48 -10.08 8.95
N MET A 9 -0.55 -9.47 9.55
CA MET A 9 -1.76 -9.07 8.82
C MET A 9 -1.43 -8.07 7.69
N HIS A 10 -0.53 -7.13 7.96
CA HIS A 10 -0.01 -6.20 6.96
C HIS A 10 0.76 -6.95 5.85
N LEU A 11 1.65 -7.88 6.19
CA LEU A 11 2.41 -8.66 5.21
C LEU A 11 1.51 -9.49 4.29
N VAL A 12 0.52 -10.19 4.86
CA VAL A 12 -0.43 -11.02 4.10
C VAL A 12 -1.26 -10.20 3.11
N THR A 13 -1.45 -8.90 3.35
CA THR A 13 -2.17 -8.01 2.43
C THR A 13 -1.24 -7.35 1.41
N VAL A 14 -0.10 -6.81 1.85
CA VAL A 14 0.80 -6.03 0.98
C VAL A 14 1.64 -6.90 0.04
N VAL A 15 2.03 -8.11 0.43
CA VAL A 15 2.86 -8.98 -0.42
C VAL A 15 2.10 -9.43 -1.68
N PRO A 16 0.86 -9.95 -1.59
CA PRO A 16 0.06 -10.20 -2.79
C PRO A 16 -0.24 -8.92 -3.57
N ALA A 17 -0.47 -7.80 -2.89
CA ALA A 17 -0.71 -6.51 -3.56
C ALA A 17 0.50 -6.06 -4.40
N PHE A 18 1.72 -6.25 -3.91
CA PHE A 18 2.95 -5.99 -4.66
C PHE A 18 3.02 -6.82 -5.94
N LEU A 19 2.80 -8.13 -5.84
CA LEU A 19 2.84 -9.03 -7.01
C LEU A 19 1.76 -8.69 -8.04
N ILE A 20 0.52 -8.48 -7.59
CA ILE A 20 -0.60 -8.11 -8.46
C ILE A 20 -0.36 -6.72 -9.09
N GLY A 21 0.09 -5.74 -8.29
CA GLY A 21 0.40 -4.38 -8.75
C GLY A 21 1.48 -4.38 -9.82
N THR A 22 2.58 -5.12 -9.59
CA THR A 22 3.65 -5.31 -10.59
C THR A 22 3.07 -5.85 -11.89
N PHE A 23 2.30 -6.94 -11.80
CA PHE A 23 1.69 -7.56 -12.95
C PHE A 23 0.77 -6.59 -13.70
N LEU A 24 -0.09 -5.85 -13.00
CA LEU A 24 -1.02 -4.88 -13.59
C LEU A 24 -0.31 -3.72 -14.30
N LEU A 25 0.81 -3.24 -13.75
CA LEU A 25 1.59 -2.13 -14.32
C LEU A 25 2.33 -2.57 -15.59
N LEU A 26 2.84 -3.79 -15.64
CA LEU A 26 3.57 -4.32 -16.80
C LEU A 26 2.65 -4.79 -17.93
N ASN A 27 1.44 -5.28 -17.60
CA ASN A 27 0.56 -5.89 -18.59
C ASN A 27 -0.38 -4.89 -19.30
N ARG A 28 -1.11 -5.40 -20.30
CA ARG A 28 -2.12 -4.63 -21.04
C ARG A 28 -3.25 -4.16 -20.13
N LYS A 29 -3.51 -2.85 -20.16
CA LYS A 29 -4.52 -2.17 -19.34
C LYS A 29 -5.91 -2.28 -19.98
N GLY A 30 -6.95 -2.18 -19.17
CA GLY A 30 -8.35 -2.15 -19.62
C GLY A 30 -8.99 -3.49 -19.98
N THR A 31 -8.25 -4.60 -19.96
CA THR A 31 -8.75 -5.97 -20.18
C THR A 31 -9.65 -6.44 -19.03
N LEU A 32 -10.44 -7.50 -19.24
CA LEU A 32 -11.25 -8.11 -18.16
C LEU A 32 -10.36 -8.56 -16.99
N LYS A 33 -9.21 -9.17 -17.29
CA LYS A 33 -8.19 -9.57 -16.29
C LYS A 33 -7.66 -8.37 -15.51
N HIS A 34 -7.31 -7.28 -16.20
CA HIS A 34 -6.84 -6.05 -15.56
C HIS A 34 -7.90 -5.47 -14.60
N ARG A 35 -9.18 -5.46 -15.00
CA ARG A 35 -10.28 -4.95 -14.16
C ARG A 35 -10.52 -5.83 -12.93
N ALA A 36 -10.49 -7.15 -13.10
CA ALA A 36 -10.70 -8.10 -12.01
C ALA A 36 -9.56 -8.01 -10.97
N LEU A 37 -8.32 -8.16 -11.43
CA LEU A 37 -7.13 -8.06 -10.58
C LEU A 37 -6.96 -6.66 -9.98
N GLY A 38 -7.33 -5.60 -10.71
CA GLY A 38 -7.31 -4.24 -10.21
C GLY A 38 -8.22 -4.02 -9.01
N LYS A 39 -9.41 -4.64 -8.99
CA LYS A 39 -10.30 -4.59 -7.81
C LYS A 39 -9.68 -5.30 -6.60
N VAL A 40 -9.10 -6.48 -6.81
CA VAL A 40 -8.41 -7.23 -5.75
C VAL A 40 -7.24 -6.42 -5.19
N TYR A 41 -6.40 -5.87 -6.07
CA TYR A 41 -5.30 -4.97 -5.69
C TYR A 41 -5.77 -3.78 -4.85
N MET A 42 -6.81 -3.07 -5.31
CA MET A 42 -7.35 -1.91 -4.58
C MET A 42 -7.88 -2.29 -3.20
N LEU A 43 -8.58 -3.43 -3.07
CA LEU A 43 -9.04 -3.93 -1.77
C LEU A 43 -7.87 -4.26 -0.84
N LEU A 44 -6.87 -4.98 -1.33
CA LEU A 44 -5.68 -5.31 -0.56
C LEU A 44 -4.94 -4.05 -0.09
N MET A 45 -4.78 -3.05 -0.96
CA MET A 45 -4.13 -1.79 -0.60
C MET A 45 -4.92 -1.01 0.44
N LEU A 46 -6.25 -0.97 0.36
CA LEU A 46 -7.09 -0.34 1.38
C LEU A 46 -6.97 -1.07 2.73
N SER A 47 -7.03 -2.41 2.73
CA SER A 47 -6.81 -3.20 3.95
C SER A 47 -5.43 -2.94 4.55
N THR A 48 -4.39 -2.91 3.70
CA THR A 48 -3.01 -2.60 4.09
C THR A 48 -2.93 -1.25 4.80
N ALA A 49 -3.52 -0.21 4.19
CA ALA A 49 -3.50 1.14 4.73
C ALA A 49 -4.30 1.29 6.04
N LEU A 50 -5.39 0.55 6.19
CA LEU A 50 -6.15 0.52 7.44
C LEU A 50 -5.34 -0.16 8.55
N ILE A 51 -4.69 -1.30 8.26
CA ILE A 51 -3.86 -2.00 9.24
C ILE A 51 -2.71 -1.12 9.72
N THR A 52 -2.03 -0.41 8.81
CA THR A 52 -0.90 0.45 9.17
C THR A 52 -1.29 1.63 10.05
N LEU A 53 -2.55 2.11 10.01
CA LEU A 53 -3.03 3.14 10.94
C LEU A 53 -3.10 2.69 12.41
N PHE A 54 -3.10 1.37 12.66
CA PHE A 54 -3.04 0.82 14.01
C PHE A 54 -1.62 0.40 14.41
N MET A 55 -0.64 0.56 13.51
CA MET A 55 0.76 0.21 13.78
C MET A 55 1.54 1.44 14.23
N THR A 56 2.00 1.45 15.48
CA THR A 56 2.91 2.49 15.98
C THR A 56 4.10 2.66 15.05
N ALA A 57 4.39 3.91 14.67
CA ALA A 57 5.55 4.21 13.85
C ALA A 57 6.84 3.95 14.62
N GLN A 58 7.78 3.28 13.95
CA GLN A 58 9.09 2.91 14.50
C GLN A 58 10.25 3.60 13.76
N VAL A 59 9.93 4.48 12.81
CA VAL A 59 10.92 5.20 12.01
C VAL A 59 10.65 6.70 12.16
N GLY A 60 11.69 7.44 12.59
CA GLY A 60 11.68 8.87 12.84
C GLY A 60 10.75 9.32 13.97
N PRO A 61 10.48 10.64 14.08
CA PRO A 61 9.71 11.19 15.18
C PRO A 61 8.24 10.77 15.12
N THR A 62 7.65 10.58 16.30
CA THR A 62 6.24 10.21 16.46
C THR A 62 5.45 11.29 17.18
N LEU A 63 4.28 11.60 16.66
CA LEU A 63 3.24 12.37 17.33
C LEU A 63 2.41 11.42 18.22
N LEU A 64 2.12 11.83 19.46
CA LEU A 64 1.37 11.04 20.45
C LEU A 64 1.95 9.62 20.71
N ASN A 65 3.26 9.44 20.53
CA ASN A 65 3.93 8.14 20.62
C ASN A 65 3.35 7.07 19.67
N HIS A 66 2.69 7.48 18.58
CA HIS A 66 2.02 6.57 17.64
C HIS A 66 2.21 6.96 16.18
N PHE A 67 1.76 8.16 15.80
CA PHE A 67 1.72 8.59 14.40
C PHE A 67 3.06 9.18 13.98
N GLY A 68 3.79 8.48 13.12
CA GLY A 68 5.00 9.01 12.47
C GLY A 68 4.75 9.41 11.02
N PHE A 69 5.74 10.05 10.39
CA PHE A 69 5.66 10.49 8.98
C PHE A 69 5.30 9.36 8.00
N ILE A 70 5.65 8.11 8.33
CA ILE A 70 5.30 6.93 7.52
C ILE A 70 3.78 6.69 7.40
N HIS A 71 2.96 7.23 8.32
CA HIS A 71 1.49 7.13 8.22
C HIS A 71 0.93 7.97 7.07
N LEU A 72 1.70 8.92 6.54
CA LEU A 72 1.32 9.67 5.33
C LEU A 72 1.15 8.74 4.13
N PHE A 73 1.88 7.61 4.06
CA PHE A 73 1.66 6.60 3.02
C PHE A 73 0.28 5.92 3.16
N SER A 74 -0.19 5.68 4.38
CA SER A 74 -1.56 5.21 4.62
C SER A 74 -2.58 6.22 4.11
N GLY A 75 -2.37 7.51 4.41
CA GLY A 75 -3.21 8.60 3.91
C GLY A 75 -3.24 8.69 2.38
N LEU A 76 -2.07 8.58 1.74
CA LEU A 76 -1.94 8.51 0.28
C LEU A 76 -2.80 7.39 -0.30
N VAL A 77 -2.71 6.18 0.26
CA VAL A 77 -3.48 5.02 -0.24
C VAL A 77 -4.99 5.21 -0.02
N LEU A 78 -5.40 5.65 1.17
CA LEU A 78 -6.80 5.87 1.51
C LEU A 78 -7.46 6.95 0.65
N TYR A 79 -6.70 7.94 0.16
CA TYR A 79 -7.19 8.94 -0.78
C TYR A 79 -7.13 8.46 -2.23
N SER A 80 -5.97 8.00 -2.69
CA SER A 80 -5.71 7.70 -4.09
C SER A 80 -6.47 6.47 -4.59
N VAL A 81 -6.72 5.46 -3.75
CA VAL A 81 -7.44 4.27 -4.19
C VAL A 81 -8.91 4.56 -4.52
N PRO A 82 -9.71 5.20 -3.64
CA PRO A 82 -11.07 5.63 -3.99
C PRO A 82 -11.09 6.60 -5.17
N ALA A 83 -10.16 7.57 -5.21
CA ALA A 83 -10.05 8.52 -6.32
C ALA A 83 -9.81 7.79 -7.66
N ALA A 84 -8.91 6.81 -7.69
CA ALA A 84 -8.64 5.99 -8.87
C ALA A 84 -9.84 5.14 -9.29
N PHE A 85 -10.60 4.61 -8.33
CA PHE A 85 -11.81 3.85 -8.61
C PHE A 85 -12.88 4.72 -9.27
N PHE A 86 -13.17 5.89 -8.71
CA PHE A 86 -14.14 6.82 -9.29
C PHE A 86 -13.67 7.37 -10.64
N ALA A 87 -12.38 7.67 -10.80
CA ALA A 87 -11.81 8.08 -12.08
C ALA A 87 -12.02 7.01 -13.17
N ALA A 88 -11.75 5.74 -12.86
CA ALA A 88 -12.01 4.63 -13.78
C ALA A 88 -13.50 4.51 -14.16
N ARG A 89 -14.41 4.72 -13.20
CA ARG A 89 -15.87 4.73 -13.46
C ARG A 89 -16.30 5.87 -14.38
N LYS A 90 -15.67 7.04 -14.25
CA LYS A 90 -15.88 8.22 -15.11
C LYS A 90 -15.13 8.14 -16.45
N LYS A 91 -14.42 7.04 -16.72
CA LYS A 91 -13.52 6.86 -17.88
C LYS A 91 -12.38 7.89 -17.93
N ASP A 92 -12.05 8.52 -16.81
CA ASP A 92 -10.84 9.33 -16.64
C ASP A 92 -9.66 8.41 -16.32
N TYR A 93 -9.08 7.84 -17.37
CA TYR A 93 -7.98 6.90 -17.23
C TYR A 93 -6.67 7.58 -16.84
N ARG A 94 -6.52 8.88 -17.14
CA ARG A 94 -5.33 9.64 -16.78
C ARG A 94 -5.25 9.74 -15.25
N THR A 95 -6.32 10.19 -14.60
CA THR A 95 -6.38 10.28 -13.13
C THR A 95 -6.30 8.90 -12.47
N HIS A 96 -6.93 7.87 -13.06
CA HIS A 96 -6.80 6.50 -12.57
C HIS A 96 -5.33 6.04 -12.57
N GLN A 97 -4.62 6.24 -13.69
CA GLN A 97 -3.22 5.82 -13.84
C GLN A 97 -2.28 6.54 -12.86
N TYR A 98 -2.39 7.87 -12.75
CA TYR A 98 -1.53 8.62 -11.82
C TYR A 98 -1.70 8.16 -10.37
N ASN A 99 -2.95 7.96 -9.93
CA ASN A 99 -3.22 7.47 -8.59
C ASN A 99 -2.70 6.03 -8.38
N MET A 100 -2.88 5.13 -9.34
CA MET A 100 -2.40 3.75 -9.21
C MET A 100 -0.86 3.66 -9.19
N ILE A 101 -0.18 4.49 -9.99
CA ILE A 101 1.28 4.61 -9.97
C ILE A 101 1.74 5.18 -8.62
N GLY A 102 1.10 6.24 -8.13
CA GLY A 102 1.42 6.84 -6.83
C GLY A 102 1.25 5.87 -5.67
N VAL A 103 0.16 5.09 -5.65
CA VAL A 103 -0.08 4.03 -4.66
C VAL A 103 0.99 2.95 -4.73
N TYR A 104 1.41 2.53 -5.93
CA TYR A 104 2.41 1.49 -6.09
C TYR A 104 3.82 1.96 -5.68
N VAL A 105 4.25 3.11 -6.20
CA VAL A 105 5.58 3.66 -5.90
C VAL A 105 5.68 4.12 -4.45
N GLY A 106 4.74 4.94 -3.98
CA GLY A 106 4.74 5.46 -2.62
C GLY A 106 4.33 4.41 -1.59
N GLY A 107 3.14 3.85 -1.76
CA GLY A 107 2.51 2.95 -0.78
C GLY A 107 3.10 1.54 -0.73
N ILE A 108 3.85 1.11 -1.74
CA ILE A 108 4.51 -0.21 -1.75
C ILE A 108 6.03 -0.09 -1.80
N LEU A 109 6.61 0.54 -2.83
CA LEU A 109 8.08 0.51 -2.99
C LEU A 109 8.79 1.36 -1.93
N ILE A 110 8.42 2.62 -1.79
CA ILE A 110 9.06 3.53 -0.82
C ILE A 110 8.70 3.10 0.62
N ALA A 111 7.41 2.87 0.90
CA ALA A 111 6.97 2.40 2.21
C ALA A 111 7.58 1.04 2.59
N GLY A 112 7.66 0.10 1.64
CA GLY A 112 8.29 -1.20 1.80
C GLY A 112 9.80 -1.10 2.04
N GLY A 113 10.48 -0.13 1.42
CA GLY A 113 11.88 0.18 1.72
C GLY A 113 12.11 0.50 3.20
N PHE A 114 11.23 1.30 3.81
CA PHE A 114 11.29 1.58 5.25
C PHE A 114 11.02 0.34 6.13
N ALA A 115 10.41 -0.72 5.60
CA ALA A 115 10.22 -1.95 6.34
C ALA A 115 11.54 -2.71 6.59
N PHE A 116 12.60 -2.42 5.83
CA PHE A 116 13.94 -3.01 5.98
C PHE A 116 14.92 -2.15 6.80
N ALA A 117 14.47 -1.02 7.36
CA ALA A 117 15.30 -0.20 8.23
C ALA A 117 15.71 -0.96 9.52
N PRO A 118 16.88 -0.65 10.12
CA PRO A 118 17.32 -1.31 11.35
C PRO A 118 16.26 -1.27 12.46
N GLY A 119 16.10 -2.37 13.19
CA GLY A 119 15.10 -2.52 14.24
C GLY A 119 13.69 -2.89 13.76
N ARG A 120 13.49 -3.07 12.44
CA ARG A 120 12.22 -3.54 11.87
C ARG A 120 12.21 -5.06 11.70
N LEU A 121 11.01 -5.65 11.68
CA LEU A 121 10.82 -7.10 11.56
C LEU A 121 11.54 -7.70 10.33
N LEU A 122 11.39 -7.10 9.14
CA LEU A 122 12.03 -7.65 7.93
C LEU A 122 13.55 -7.49 7.94
N HIS A 123 14.07 -6.46 8.61
CA HIS A 123 15.51 -6.31 8.79
C HIS A 123 16.06 -7.50 9.59
N THR A 124 15.41 -7.85 10.70
CA THR A 124 15.82 -8.98 11.57
C THR A 124 15.71 -10.36 10.92
N TRP A 125 15.01 -10.48 9.78
CA TRP A 125 14.92 -11.73 9.02
C TRP A 125 16.04 -11.88 7.99
N LEU A 126 16.63 -10.76 7.55
CA LEU A 126 17.59 -10.74 6.43
C LEU A 126 19.03 -10.42 6.86
N PHE A 127 19.22 -9.70 7.97
CA PHE A 127 20.50 -9.26 8.50
C PHE A 127 20.62 -9.66 9.97
#